data_AF-A0A1P8JYX6-F1
#
_entry.id   AF-A0A1P8JYX6-F1
#
_cell.length_a   1.000
_cell.length_b   1.000
_cell.length_c   1.000
_cell.angle_alpha   90.00
_cell.angle_beta   90.00
_cell.angle_gamma   90.00
#
_symmetry.space_group_name_H-M   'P 1'
#
loop_
_entity.id
_entity.type
_entity.pdbx_description
1 polymer ?
#
loop_
_entity_poly.entity_id
_entity_poly.type
_entity_poly.pdbx_seq_one_letter_code
_entity_poly.pdbx_strand_id
1 'polypeptide(L)'
;MRRITTITAVAGKFGAGKPGFTDGDVIGGVAATDLNADWFDQVQEEISNVIELAGIALSGGTLTQLKQAIDAMIGAKAIGVGQTWQNLLGSRAINTTYTNTTGRPITVSATVTGTVASSTVFVSWTVAGVNSIAANGSITGATPGNTSLHATAVVPAGATYQLVVTQGSLSFWNELR
;
A
#
# COMPACT_ATOMS: atom_id res chain seq x y z
N MET A 1 3.49 -25.42 1.47
CA MET A 1 2.61 -26.61 1.42
C MET A 1 3.14 -27.70 0.49
N ARG A 2 3.10 -28.97 0.95
CA ARG A 2 3.40 -30.18 0.19
C ARG A 2 2.17 -30.70 -0.55
N ARG A 3 2.38 -31.49 -1.61
CA ARG A 3 1.28 -32.21 -2.28
C ARG A 3 0.82 -33.42 -1.47
N ILE A 4 -0.38 -33.94 -1.75
CA ILE A 4 -0.86 -35.18 -1.13
C ILE A 4 0.05 -36.36 -1.53
N THR A 5 0.43 -37.18 -0.55
CA THR A 5 1.39 -38.28 -0.69
C THR A 5 0.88 -39.60 -0.11
N THR A 6 -0.43 -39.73 0.06
CA THR A 6 -1.05 -41.00 0.42
C THR A 6 -0.90 -42.01 -0.73
N ILE A 7 -1.00 -43.30 -0.41
CA ILE A 7 -0.80 -44.37 -1.39
C ILE A 7 -1.81 -44.33 -2.56
N THR A 8 -3.01 -43.82 -2.30
CA THR A 8 -4.12 -43.64 -3.25
C THR A 8 -4.08 -42.29 -3.97
N ALA A 9 -3.03 -41.48 -3.78
CA ALA A 9 -2.82 -40.27 -4.56
C ALA A 9 -2.47 -40.61 -6.02
N VAL A 10 -3.03 -39.87 -6.97
CA VAL A 10 -2.73 -40.07 -8.39
C VAL A 10 -1.33 -39.56 -8.70
N ALA A 11 -0.40 -40.47 -8.94
CA ALA A 11 0.97 -40.13 -9.32
C ALA A 11 0.98 -39.28 -10.59
N GLY A 12 1.71 -38.16 -10.56
CA GLY A 12 1.94 -37.33 -11.73
C GLY A 12 0.72 -36.61 -12.34
N LYS A 13 -0.40 -36.49 -11.61
CA LYS A 13 -1.63 -35.81 -12.08
C LYS A 13 -1.40 -34.43 -12.69
N PHE A 14 -0.39 -33.69 -12.19
CA PHE A 14 -0.03 -32.36 -12.68
C PHE A 14 1.34 -32.30 -13.39
N GLY A 15 1.87 -33.45 -13.83
CA GLY A 15 3.20 -33.61 -14.43
C GLY A 15 4.13 -34.51 -13.60
N ALA A 16 5.31 -34.86 -14.13
CA ALA A 16 6.25 -35.78 -13.47
C ALA A 16 6.58 -35.37 -12.03
N GLY A 17 6.38 -36.29 -11.07
CA GLY A 17 6.60 -36.04 -9.64
C GLY A 17 5.55 -35.17 -8.95
N LYS A 18 4.41 -34.90 -9.60
CA LYS A 18 3.36 -33.98 -9.09
C LYS A 18 2.05 -34.74 -8.81
N PRO A 19 1.94 -35.45 -7.67
CA PRO A 19 0.74 -36.21 -7.33
C PRO A 19 -0.48 -35.32 -7.05
N GLY A 20 -1.70 -35.88 -7.13
CA GLY A 20 -2.92 -35.13 -6.86
C GLY A 20 -4.10 -36.00 -6.41
N PHE A 21 -5.16 -35.34 -5.96
CA PHE A 21 -6.40 -35.99 -5.49
C PHE A 21 -7.22 -36.61 -6.63
N THR A 22 -7.95 -37.67 -6.35
CA THR A 22 -9.01 -38.24 -7.19
C THR A 22 -10.22 -38.61 -6.33
N ASP A 23 -11.42 -38.44 -6.88
CA ASP A 23 -12.67 -38.88 -6.24
C ASP A 23 -12.83 -40.42 -6.28
N GLY A 24 -11.93 -41.09 -6.99
CA GLY A 24 -12.02 -42.51 -7.29
C GLY A 24 -13.01 -42.81 -8.42
N ASP A 25 -13.12 -44.08 -8.76
CA ASP A 25 -14.12 -44.64 -9.65
C ASP A 25 -14.39 -46.08 -9.21
N VAL A 26 -15.55 -46.28 -8.57
CA VAL A 26 -15.95 -47.60 -8.05
C VAL A 26 -16.13 -48.61 -9.17
N ILE A 27 -16.61 -48.19 -10.35
CA ILE A 27 -16.83 -49.06 -11.51
C ILE A 27 -15.49 -49.43 -12.14
N GLY A 28 -14.57 -48.46 -12.23
CA GLY A 28 -13.22 -48.64 -12.73
C GLY A 28 -12.22 -49.24 -11.73
N GLY A 29 -12.64 -49.54 -10.49
CA GLY A 29 -11.78 -50.08 -9.44
C GLY A 29 -10.70 -49.12 -8.94
N VAL A 30 -10.89 -47.81 -9.12
CA VAL A 30 -9.96 -46.77 -8.67
C VAL A 30 -10.42 -46.26 -7.30
N ALA A 31 -9.58 -46.41 -6.27
CA ALA A 31 -9.87 -45.85 -4.95
C ALA A 31 -9.83 -44.31 -4.99
N ALA A 32 -10.66 -43.67 -4.16
CA ALA A 32 -10.52 -42.25 -3.87
C ALA A 32 -9.20 -41.98 -3.14
N THR A 33 -8.67 -40.76 -3.26
CA THR A 33 -7.45 -40.39 -2.54
C THR A 33 -7.71 -40.30 -1.04
N ASP A 34 -6.98 -41.09 -0.26
CA ASP A 34 -6.97 -41.02 1.18
C ASP A 34 -6.44 -39.67 1.62
N LEU A 35 -7.06 -39.14 2.66
CA LEU A 35 -6.64 -37.91 3.28
C LEU A 35 -5.61 -38.20 4.38
N ASN A 36 -4.68 -37.27 4.62
CA ASN A 36 -3.75 -37.37 5.75
C ASN A 36 -3.66 -36.04 6.52
N ALA A 37 -3.36 -36.16 7.82
CA ALA A 37 -3.25 -35.00 8.72
C ALA A 37 -2.16 -34.03 8.25
N ASP A 38 -0.97 -34.55 7.92
CA ASP A 38 0.16 -33.74 7.43
C ASP A 38 -0.22 -32.73 6.33
N TRP A 39 -1.09 -33.11 5.39
CA TRP A 39 -1.50 -32.21 4.32
C TRP A 39 -2.46 -31.13 4.83
N PHE A 40 -3.46 -31.51 5.63
CA PHE A 40 -4.42 -30.56 6.21
C PHE A 40 -3.77 -29.61 7.21
N ASP A 41 -2.86 -30.09 8.05
CA ASP A 41 -2.10 -29.28 8.98
C ASP A 41 -1.31 -28.21 8.22
N GLN A 42 -0.73 -28.55 7.07
CA GLN A 42 -0.07 -27.55 6.23
C GLN A 42 -1.03 -26.54 5.60
N VAL A 43 -2.25 -26.94 5.20
CA VAL A 43 -3.26 -25.98 4.73
C VAL A 43 -3.63 -25.02 5.85
N GLN A 44 -3.91 -25.55 7.03
CA GLN A 44 -4.29 -24.76 8.18
C GLN A 44 -3.18 -23.78 8.54
N GLU A 45 -1.94 -24.25 8.68
CA GLU A 45 -0.83 -23.40 9.09
C GLU A 45 -0.49 -22.34 8.04
N GLU A 46 -0.59 -22.61 6.74
CA GLU A 46 -0.39 -21.57 5.72
C GLU A 46 -1.44 -20.45 5.84
N ILE A 47 -2.69 -20.79 6.15
CA ILE A 47 -3.77 -19.82 6.38
C ILE A 47 -3.56 -19.07 7.71
N SER A 48 -3.26 -19.81 8.79
CA SER A 48 -2.99 -19.26 10.13
C SER A 48 -1.84 -18.25 10.10
N ASN A 49 -0.72 -18.62 9.46
CA ASN A 49 0.45 -17.76 9.33
C ASN A 49 0.10 -16.43 8.64
N VAL A 50 -0.73 -16.43 7.59
CA VAL A 50 -1.16 -15.19 6.92
C VAL A 50 -1.97 -14.30 7.86
N ILE A 51 -2.84 -14.89 8.67
CA ILE A 51 -3.69 -14.17 9.63
C ILE A 51 -2.84 -13.55 10.74
N GLU A 52 -1.93 -14.32 11.31
CA GLU A 52 -1.05 -13.87 12.39
C GLU A 52 -0.03 -12.81 11.90
N LEU A 53 0.52 -12.96 10.70
CA LEU A 53 1.38 -11.94 10.08
C LEU A 53 0.66 -10.61 9.85
N ALA A 54 -0.66 -10.63 9.67
CA ALA A 54 -1.48 -9.42 9.60
C ALA A 54 -1.78 -8.82 10.99
N GLY A 55 -1.26 -9.42 12.08
CA GLY A 55 -1.48 -8.98 13.46
C GLY A 55 -2.83 -9.39 14.05
N ILE A 56 -3.52 -10.36 13.44
CA ILE A 56 -4.84 -10.83 13.87
C ILE A 56 -4.67 -12.14 14.65
N ALA A 57 -5.27 -12.22 15.85
CA ALA A 57 -5.27 -13.45 16.63
C ALA A 57 -6.27 -14.48 16.06
N LEU A 58 -5.87 -15.75 15.96
CA LEU A 58 -6.71 -16.84 15.47
C LEU A 58 -7.94 -17.07 16.36
N SER A 59 -9.09 -17.31 15.74
CA SER A 59 -10.37 -17.49 16.42
C SER A 59 -11.25 -18.50 15.66
N GLY A 60 -11.43 -19.70 16.23
CA GLY A 60 -12.25 -20.74 15.62
C GLY A 60 -13.73 -20.35 15.42
N GLY A 61 -14.20 -19.29 16.10
CA GLY A 61 -15.54 -18.73 15.91
C GLY A 61 -15.66 -17.72 14.78
N THR A 62 -14.57 -17.37 14.09
CA THR A 62 -14.54 -16.32 13.05
C THR A 62 -14.09 -16.90 11.71
N LEU A 63 -15.03 -17.04 10.76
CA LEU A 63 -14.75 -17.63 9.45
C LEU A 63 -14.35 -16.60 8.37
N THR A 64 -13.94 -15.41 8.80
CA THR A 64 -13.57 -14.28 7.91
C THR A 64 -12.15 -13.78 8.13
N GLN A 65 -11.37 -14.43 9.00
CA GLN A 65 -10.04 -13.95 9.40
C GLN A 65 -9.07 -13.84 8.25
N LEU A 66 -9.05 -14.82 7.33
CA LEU A 66 -8.20 -14.77 6.15
C LEU A 66 -8.52 -13.54 5.27
N LYS A 67 -9.80 -13.23 5.09
CA LYS A 67 -10.22 -12.02 4.35
C LYS A 67 -9.73 -10.75 5.07
N GLN A 68 -9.94 -10.66 6.37
CA GLN A 68 -9.50 -9.52 7.18
C GLN A 68 -7.98 -9.32 7.10
N ALA A 69 -7.22 -10.42 7.13
CA ALA A 69 -5.76 -10.39 6.99
C ALA A 69 -5.33 -9.84 5.63
N ILE A 70 -5.94 -10.34 4.54
CA ILE A 70 -5.66 -9.86 3.19
C ILE A 70 -6.01 -8.36 3.07
N ASP A 71 -7.17 -7.92 3.57
CA ASP A 71 -7.57 -6.52 3.54
C ASP A 71 -6.57 -5.63 4.32
N ALA A 72 -6.10 -6.09 5.49
CA ALA A 72 -5.11 -5.37 6.29
C ALA A 72 -3.74 -5.28 5.57
N MET A 73 -3.27 -6.39 4.99
CA MET A 73 -2.01 -6.44 4.25
C MET A 73 -2.03 -5.58 2.99
N ILE A 74 -3.17 -5.53 2.29
CA ILE A 74 -3.38 -4.63 1.14
C ILE A 74 -3.46 -3.18 1.61
N GLY A 75 -4.23 -2.87 2.65
CA GLY A 75 -4.36 -1.52 3.20
C GLY A 75 -3.03 -0.94 3.70
N ALA A 76 -2.11 -1.78 4.17
CA ALA A 76 -0.75 -1.36 4.53
C ALA A 76 0.13 -0.99 3.32
N LYS A 77 -0.25 -1.36 2.09
CA LYS A 77 0.55 -1.16 0.87
C LYS A 77 -0.11 -0.24 -0.15
N ALA A 78 -1.44 -0.18 -0.18
CA ALA A 78 -2.21 0.57 -1.15
C ALA A 78 -2.43 2.01 -0.70
N ILE A 79 -2.31 2.96 -1.64
CA ILE A 79 -2.71 4.34 -1.41
C ILE A 79 -4.24 4.46 -1.43
N GLY A 80 -4.80 5.20 -0.48
CA GLY A 80 -6.22 5.53 -0.37
C GLY A 80 -7.12 4.50 0.35
N VAL A 81 -6.61 3.31 0.67
CA VAL A 81 -7.39 2.28 1.39
C VAL A 81 -7.26 2.48 2.89
N GLY A 82 -8.38 2.72 3.58
CA GLY A 82 -8.40 2.91 5.04
C GLY A 82 -7.60 4.13 5.53
N GLN A 83 -7.38 5.11 4.65
CA GLN A 83 -6.70 6.37 4.95
C GLN A 83 -7.71 7.50 5.09
N THR A 84 -7.36 8.53 5.86
CA THR A 84 -8.19 9.74 6.02
C THR A 84 -7.38 10.99 5.72
N TRP A 85 -8.04 12.02 5.17
CA TRP A 85 -7.42 13.32 4.97
C TRP A 85 -7.27 14.04 6.31
N GLN A 86 -6.05 14.47 6.60
CA GLN A 86 -5.71 15.21 7.81
C GLN A 86 -5.16 16.58 7.42
N ASN A 87 -5.72 17.65 8.00
CA ASN A 87 -5.16 18.98 7.88
C ASN A 87 -3.97 19.11 8.84
N LEU A 88 -2.78 19.30 8.28
CA LEU A 88 -1.52 19.37 9.01
C LEU A 88 -0.82 20.72 8.88
N LEU A 89 -1.53 21.75 8.40
CA LEU A 89 -1.01 23.10 8.20
C LEU A 89 -0.24 23.64 9.41
N GLY A 90 -0.78 23.48 10.62
CA GLY A 90 -0.14 23.98 11.85
C GLY A 90 1.14 23.24 12.27
N SER A 91 1.46 22.11 11.63
CA SER A 91 2.60 21.24 11.97
C SER A 91 3.59 21.07 10.80
N ARG A 92 3.41 21.85 9.74
CA ARG A 92 4.17 21.74 8.50
C ARG A 92 4.67 23.11 8.07
N ALA A 93 5.85 23.13 7.48
CA ALA A 93 6.50 24.32 6.97
C ALA A 93 7.07 24.05 5.57
N ILE A 94 7.10 25.10 4.75
CA ILE A 94 7.78 25.08 3.45
C ILE A 94 9.27 24.80 3.65
N ASN A 95 9.92 24.23 2.63
CA ASN A 95 11.35 23.95 2.61
C ASN A 95 11.85 23.13 3.81
N THR A 96 10.97 22.39 4.49
CA THR A 96 11.32 21.49 5.58
C THR A 96 11.18 20.04 5.13
N THR A 97 12.19 19.22 5.41
CA THR A 97 12.17 17.79 5.08
C THR A 97 11.45 17.00 6.17
N TYR A 98 10.46 16.21 5.77
CA TYR A 98 9.71 15.28 6.60
C TYR A 98 9.95 13.84 6.16
N THR A 99 9.63 12.87 7.00
CA THR A 99 9.67 11.44 6.67
C THR A 99 8.28 10.84 6.80
N ASN A 100 7.86 10.04 5.81
CA ASN A 100 6.62 9.30 5.92
C ASN A 100 6.81 8.07 6.83
N THR A 101 6.46 8.23 8.11
CA THR A 101 6.61 7.20 9.15
C THR A 101 5.35 6.35 9.37
N THR A 102 4.32 6.45 8.53
CA THR A 102 3.05 5.70 8.75
C THR A 102 3.13 4.21 8.45
N GLY A 103 4.24 3.74 7.87
CA GLY A 103 4.39 2.37 7.39
C GLY A 103 3.62 2.05 6.10
N ARG A 104 2.97 3.04 5.46
CA ARG A 104 2.28 2.89 4.18
C ARG A 104 2.45 4.15 3.30
N PRO A 105 2.21 4.09 1.98
CA PRO A 105 2.22 5.28 1.13
C PRO A 105 1.20 6.33 1.60
N ILE A 106 1.53 7.62 1.47
CA ILE A 106 0.62 8.73 1.75
C ILE A 106 0.52 9.65 0.54
N THR A 107 -0.57 10.39 0.42
CA THR A 107 -0.65 11.52 -0.52
C THR A 107 -0.47 12.80 0.25
N VAL A 108 0.44 13.66 -0.20
CA VAL A 108 0.69 14.99 0.37
C VAL A 108 0.17 16.03 -0.61
N SER A 109 -0.57 17.00 -0.10
CA SER A 109 -1.26 18.01 -0.91
C SER A 109 -1.09 19.35 -0.23
N ALA A 110 -0.44 20.30 -0.90
CA ALA A 110 -0.14 21.59 -0.31
C ALA A 110 -0.36 22.74 -1.29
N THR A 111 -0.76 23.87 -0.74
CA THR A 111 -0.97 25.11 -1.47
C THR A 111 -0.13 26.22 -0.87
N VAL A 112 0.53 26.98 -1.72
CA VAL A 112 1.26 28.18 -1.35
C VAL A 112 0.59 29.37 -2.02
N THR A 113 0.39 30.43 -1.25
CA THR A 113 -0.12 31.69 -1.74
C THR A 113 0.93 32.77 -1.56
N GLY A 114 1.11 33.60 -2.59
CA GLY A 114 2.04 34.71 -2.57
C GLY A 114 1.66 35.77 -3.58
N THR A 115 2.16 36.98 -3.38
CA THR A 115 2.03 38.06 -4.37
C THR A 115 3.24 38.02 -5.29
N VAL A 116 3.01 37.84 -6.59
CA VAL A 116 4.06 37.86 -7.62
C VAL A 116 4.07 39.22 -8.30
N ALA A 117 5.22 39.90 -8.26
CA ALA A 117 5.48 41.12 -9.01
C ALA A 117 6.92 41.03 -9.54
N SER A 118 7.09 40.96 -10.86
CA SER A 118 8.42 40.80 -11.49
C SER A 118 9.24 39.65 -10.88
N SER A 119 8.57 38.57 -10.44
CA SER A 119 9.15 37.42 -9.75
C SER A 119 8.41 36.14 -10.13
N THR A 120 9.02 34.99 -9.81
CA THR A 120 8.46 33.66 -10.04
C THR A 120 8.12 33.02 -8.69
N VAL A 121 6.88 32.59 -8.51
CA VAL A 121 6.53 31.63 -7.44
C VAL A 121 6.55 30.25 -8.06
N PHE A 122 7.24 29.33 -7.40
CA PHE A 122 7.38 27.94 -7.82
C PHE A 122 7.21 27.04 -6.60
N VAL A 123 6.42 25.99 -6.78
CA VAL A 123 6.12 24.95 -5.78
C VAL A 123 6.37 23.60 -6.43
N SER A 124 7.09 22.72 -5.73
CA SER A 124 7.25 21.32 -6.16
C SER A 124 7.48 20.41 -4.97
N TRP A 125 7.23 19.12 -5.15
CA TRP A 125 7.63 18.11 -4.19
C TRP A 125 9.01 17.56 -4.56
N THR A 126 9.85 17.42 -3.54
CA THR A 126 10.99 16.50 -3.58
C THR A 126 10.60 15.27 -2.78
N VAL A 127 10.69 14.07 -3.36
CA VAL A 127 10.34 12.80 -2.71
C VAL A 127 11.46 11.80 -2.91
N ALA A 128 12.01 11.25 -1.83
CA ALA A 128 13.12 10.29 -1.87
C ALA A 128 14.32 10.77 -2.71
N GLY A 129 14.62 12.08 -2.66
CA GLY A 129 15.69 12.71 -3.45
C GLY A 129 15.36 13.00 -4.91
N VAL A 130 14.18 12.60 -5.41
CA VAL A 130 13.69 12.98 -6.74
C VAL A 130 13.02 14.35 -6.65
N ASN A 131 13.58 15.32 -7.36
CA ASN A 131 13.13 16.71 -7.35
C ASN A 131 12.02 16.96 -8.38
N SER A 132 11.33 18.10 -8.24
CA SER A 132 10.35 18.62 -9.22
C SER A 132 9.15 17.71 -9.49
N ILE A 133 8.77 16.85 -8.54
CA ILE A 133 7.53 16.06 -8.62
C ILE A 133 6.33 17.00 -8.43
N ALA A 134 5.34 16.89 -9.32
CA ALA A 134 4.13 17.73 -9.33
C ALA A 134 4.43 19.23 -9.22
N ALA A 135 5.43 19.67 -9.99
CA ALA A 135 5.87 21.06 -10.02
C ALA A 135 4.83 21.99 -10.65
N ASN A 136 4.65 23.15 -10.04
CA ASN A 136 3.78 24.23 -10.51
C ASN A 136 4.54 25.55 -10.36
N GLY A 137 4.44 26.41 -11.37
CA GLY A 137 5.06 27.73 -11.38
C GLY A 137 4.12 28.79 -11.92
N SER A 138 4.27 30.03 -11.44
CA SER A 138 3.62 31.22 -11.99
C SER A 138 4.66 32.32 -12.19
N ILE A 139 4.63 32.93 -13.36
CA ILE A 139 5.45 34.08 -13.74
C ILE A 139 4.46 35.17 -14.11
N THR A 140 4.45 36.29 -13.39
CA THR A 140 3.56 37.42 -13.67
C THR A 140 4.35 38.65 -14.10
N GLY A 141 3.77 39.43 -15.02
CA GLY A 141 4.31 40.71 -15.49
C GLY A 141 4.32 41.80 -14.41
N ALA A 142 4.54 43.05 -14.82
CA ALA A 142 4.83 44.18 -13.93
C ALA A 142 3.77 44.51 -12.85
N THR A 143 2.57 43.94 -12.93
CA THR A 143 1.49 44.19 -11.96
C THR A 143 1.49 43.11 -10.87
N PRO A 144 1.62 43.48 -9.58
CA PRO A 144 1.50 42.54 -8.47
C PRO A 144 0.16 41.80 -8.50
N GLY A 145 0.19 40.47 -8.57
CA GLY A 145 -1.00 39.61 -8.57
C GLY A 145 -0.93 38.57 -7.47
N ASN A 146 -2.05 38.33 -6.79
CA ASN A 146 -2.16 37.20 -5.87
C ASN A 146 -2.15 35.90 -6.68
N THR A 147 -1.18 35.05 -6.40
CA THR A 147 -1.03 33.73 -7.01
C THR A 147 -1.20 32.66 -5.94
N SER A 148 -1.93 31.60 -6.28
CA SER A 148 -2.06 30.41 -5.46
C SER A 148 -1.62 29.21 -6.29
N LEU A 149 -0.57 28.51 -5.85
CA LEU A 149 -0.07 27.30 -6.50
C LEU A 149 -0.29 26.09 -5.61
N HIS A 150 -0.72 25.00 -6.22
CA HIS A 150 -1.01 23.74 -5.55
C HIS A 150 -0.13 22.64 -6.13
N ALA A 151 0.40 21.77 -5.28
CA ALA A 151 1.07 20.55 -5.71
C ALA A 151 0.63 19.36 -4.87
N THR A 152 0.51 18.20 -5.51
CA THR A 152 0.17 16.94 -4.84
C THR A 152 1.12 15.83 -5.28
N ALA A 153 1.58 15.02 -4.34
CA ALA A 153 2.47 13.90 -4.63
C ALA A 153 2.14 12.70 -3.74
N VAL A 154 2.48 11.50 -4.23
CA VAL A 154 2.50 10.28 -3.41
C VAL A 154 3.90 10.13 -2.81
N VAL A 155 3.95 9.84 -1.51
CA VAL A 155 5.19 9.60 -0.76
C VAL A 155 5.18 8.15 -0.27
N PRO A 156 6.10 7.28 -0.75
CA PRO A 156 6.22 5.91 -0.28
C PRO A 156 6.46 5.81 1.23
N ALA A 157 6.16 4.66 1.82
CA ALA A 157 6.48 4.38 3.22
C ALA A 157 8.00 4.53 3.47
N GLY A 158 8.38 5.23 4.53
CA GLY A 158 9.78 5.47 4.90
C GLY A 158 10.50 6.51 4.05
N ALA A 159 9.91 7.01 2.96
CA ALA A 159 10.53 8.03 2.13
C ALA A 159 10.51 9.41 2.79
N THR A 160 11.56 10.19 2.53
CA THR A 160 11.58 11.62 2.87
C THR A 160 10.83 12.43 1.81
N TYR A 161 10.26 13.55 2.22
CA TYR A 161 9.59 14.48 1.33
C TYR A 161 9.73 15.93 1.81
N GLN A 162 9.74 16.87 0.87
CA GLN A 162 9.85 18.30 1.14
C GLN A 162 9.04 19.07 0.11
N LEU A 163 8.21 20.01 0.57
CA LEU A 163 7.60 21.00 -0.32
C LEU A 163 8.62 22.11 -0.57
N VAL A 164 9.17 22.15 -1.77
CA VAL A 164 10.14 23.15 -2.20
C VAL A 164 9.41 24.36 -2.75
N VAL A 165 9.67 25.52 -2.16
CA VAL A 165 8.96 26.78 -2.43
C VAL A 165 9.96 27.90 -2.62
N THR A 166 9.86 28.62 -3.74
CA THR A 166 10.74 29.77 -4.03
C THR A 166 10.31 31.03 -3.27
N GLN A 167 9.00 31.31 -3.18
CA GLN A 167 8.43 32.45 -2.47
C GLN A 167 6.97 32.15 -2.10
N GLY A 168 6.46 32.83 -1.07
CA GLY A 168 5.07 32.75 -0.62
C GLY A 168 4.93 32.07 0.73
N SER A 169 3.69 32.02 1.21
CA SER A 169 3.33 31.42 2.49
C SER A 169 2.46 30.20 2.27
N LEU A 170 2.66 29.18 3.10
CA LEU A 170 1.82 28.00 3.11
C LEU A 170 0.38 28.40 3.50
N SER A 171 -0.59 28.05 2.67
CA SER A 171 -2.02 28.32 2.91
C SER A 171 -2.83 27.04 3.17
N PHE A 172 -2.38 25.90 2.63
CA PHE A 172 -2.96 24.59 2.93
C PHE A 172 -1.88 23.51 2.98
N TRP A 173 -2.06 22.54 3.88
CA TRP A 173 -1.30 21.30 3.86
C TRP A 173 -2.17 20.17 4.39
N ASN A 174 -2.50 19.23 3.52
CA ASN A 174 -3.27 18.05 3.86
C ASN A 174 -2.48 16.79 3.49
N GLU A 175 -2.60 15.76 4.33
CA GLU A 175 -2.03 14.44 4.04
C GLU A 175 -3.13 13.39 4.12
N LEU A 176 -3.25 12.54 3.10
CA LEU A 176 -4.07 11.33 3.13
C LEU A 176 -3.22 10.23 3.77
N ARG A 177 -3.54 9.83 5.01
CA ARG A 177 -2.71 8.93 5.83
C ARG A 177 -3.51 7.78 6.41
#